data_AF-A0A7L3ML21-F1
#
_entry.id   AF-A0A7L3ML21-F1
#
_cell.length_a   1.000
_cell.length_b   1.000
_cell.length_c   1.000
_cell.angle_alpha   90.00
_cell.angle_beta   90.00
_cell.angle_gamma   90.00
#
_symmetry.space_group_name_H-M   'P 1'
#
loop_
_entity.id
_entity.type
_entity.pdbx_description
1 polymer ?
#
loop_
_entity_poly.entity_id
_entity_poly.type
_entity_poly.pdbx_seq_one_letter_code
_entity_poly.pdbx_strand_id
1 'polypeptide(L)'
;IQNGRKSTLASVCLKNNLNEPRSKLDSRVANQLFVEHKHKFIYCEVPKVGCSNWKRTIFVLQSDLNAKASEIEHDNIHHTSLIKRLVSYPPALQKEFLSNYTKVMFTRHPLERLVSAYRDKLLHSEPFYSTIVANEIRAMFRKNKNSSEKVSFQEFVSFIIAK
;
A
#
# COMPACT_ATOMS: atom_id res chain seq x y z
N ILE A 1 1.17 19.14 15.26
CA ILE A 1 1.69 18.10 14.31
C ILE A 1 0.70 17.82 13.16
N GLN A 2 -0.54 17.35 13.41
CA GLN A 2 -1.48 16.99 12.32
C GLN A 2 -1.84 18.15 11.37
N ASN A 3 -2.08 19.35 11.90
CA ASN A 3 -2.38 20.52 11.05
C ASN A 3 -1.21 20.87 10.10
N GLY A 4 0.04 20.75 10.59
CA GLY A 4 1.23 20.95 9.76
C GLY A 4 1.34 19.93 8.62
N ARG A 5 1.00 18.66 8.87
CA ARG A 5 0.93 17.62 7.83
C ARG A 5 -0.12 17.94 6.76
N LYS A 6 -1.32 18.36 7.19
CA LYS A 6 -2.40 18.75 6.27
C LYS A 6 -2.04 19.97 5.43
N SER A 7 -1.42 20.97 6.04
CA SER A 7 -0.93 22.17 5.34
C SER A 7 0.13 21.80 4.30
N THR A 8 1.12 20.99 4.68
CA THR A 8 2.16 20.51 3.74
C THR A 8 1.55 19.77 2.56
N LEU A 9 0.61 18.84 2.83
CA LEU A 9 -0.09 18.11 1.78
C LEU A 9 -0.83 19.05 0.83
N ALA A 10 -1.59 20.01 1.36
CA ALA A 10 -2.32 20.98 0.56
C ALA A 10 -1.38 21.82 -0.32
N SER A 11 -0.27 22.31 0.24
CA SER A 11 0.73 23.07 -0.50
C SER A 11 1.38 22.26 -1.63
N VAL A 12 1.68 20.98 -1.39
CA VAL A 12 2.24 20.08 -2.43
C VAL A 12 1.19 19.78 -3.51
N CYS A 13 -0.06 19.51 -3.14
CA CYS A 13 -1.12 19.28 -4.11
C CYS A 13 -1.39 20.51 -4.98
N LEU A 14 -1.40 21.70 -4.39
CA LEU A 14 -1.47 22.99 -5.11
C LEU A 14 -0.33 23.11 -6.12
N LYS A 15 0.92 22.90 -5.67
CA LYS A 15 2.11 23.02 -6.52
C LYS A 15 2.11 22.05 -7.71
N ASN A 16 1.47 20.89 -7.57
CA ASN A 16 1.43 19.84 -8.60
C ASN A 16 0.09 19.81 -9.38
N ASN A 17 -0.77 20.82 -9.23
CA ASN A 17 -2.10 20.87 -9.87
C ASN A 17 -2.97 19.62 -9.58
N LEU A 18 -2.86 19.06 -8.37
CA LEU A 18 -3.61 17.88 -7.93
C LEU A 18 -4.93 18.22 -7.23
N ASN A 19 -5.35 19.48 -7.26
CA ASN A 19 -6.57 19.95 -6.60
C ASN A 19 -7.80 19.93 -7.51
N GLU A 20 -7.61 19.69 -8.80
CA GLU A 20 -8.71 19.59 -9.76
C GLU A 20 -9.63 18.42 -9.37
N PRO A 21 -10.92 18.68 -9.10
CA PRO A 21 -11.88 17.63 -8.80
C PRO A 21 -12.01 16.73 -10.03
N ARG A 22 -11.46 15.50 -9.95
CA ARG A 22 -11.69 14.50 -10.99
C ARG A 22 -13.19 14.17 -11.02
N SER A 23 -13.80 14.26 -12.20
CA SER A 23 -15.21 13.92 -12.42
C SER A 23 -15.53 12.47 -12.01
N LYS A 24 -14.54 11.59 -12.06
CA LYS A 24 -14.62 10.20 -11.64
C LYS A 24 -13.39 9.79 -10.84
N LEU A 25 -13.60 9.06 -9.75
CA LEU A 25 -12.53 8.44 -8.99
C LEU A 25 -11.83 7.37 -9.83
N ASP A 26 -10.50 7.41 -9.90
CA ASP A 26 -9.70 6.38 -10.55
C ASP A 26 -9.90 5.03 -9.83
N SER A 27 -10.24 3.98 -10.57
CA SER A 27 -10.49 2.65 -9.99
C SER A 27 -9.26 2.09 -9.26
N ARG A 28 -8.05 2.44 -9.68
CA ARG A 28 -6.80 2.06 -9.00
C ARG A 28 -6.68 2.73 -7.65
N VAL A 29 -7.08 4.01 -7.56
CA VAL A 29 -7.14 4.75 -6.29
C VAL A 29 -8.22 4.14 -5.40
N ALA A 30 -9.42 3.92 -5.93
CA ALA A 30 -10.51 3.27 -5.19
C ALA A 30 -10.11 1.88 -4.65
N ASN A 31 -9.31 1.14 -5.42
CA ASN A 31 -8.80 -0.16 -5.01
C ASN A 31 -7.75 -0.05 -3.90
N GLN A 32 -7.07 1.07 -3.73
CA GLN A 32 -6.09 1.26 -2.65
C GLN A 32 -6.73 1.62 -1.29
N LEU A 33 -8.02 1.95 -1.28
CA LEU A 33 -8.72 2.46 -0.12
C LEU A 33 -9.56 1.34 0.54
N PHE A 34 -9.34 1.08 1.82
CA PHE A 34 -10.20 0.24 2.65
C PHE A 34 -11.21 1.08 3.41
N VAL A 35 -12.45 0.60 3.50
CA VAL A 35 -13.55 1.31 4.16
C VAL A 35 -13.84 0.64 5.50
N GLU A 36 -13.82 1.42 6.57
CA GLU A 36 -14.24 1.01 7.91
C GLU A 36 -15.47 1.83 8.32
N HIS A 37 -16.62 1.17 8.35
CA HIS A 37 -17.92 1.82 8.53
C HIS A 37 -18.22 2.18 9.99
N LYS A 38 -17.77 1.37 10.95
CA LYS A 38 -18.14 1.52 12.36
C LYS A 38 -17.62 2.84 12.94
N HIS A 39 -16.37 3.18 12.63
CA HIS A 39 -15.72 4.41 13.09
C HIS A 39 -15.59 5.46 11.98
N LYS A 40 -16.22 5.23 10.81
CA LYS A 40 -16.31 6.15 9.67
C LYS A 40 -14.94 6.67 9.21
N PHE A 41 -14.02 5.76 8.90
CA PHE A 41 -12.75 6.13 8.29
C PHE A 41 -12.42 5.30 7.05
N ILE A 42 -11.57 5.88 6.20
CA ILE A 42 -11.03 5.26 5.00
C ILE A 42 -9.51 5.17 5.16
N TYR A 43 -8.96 3.98 5.04
CA TYR A 43 -7.52 3.73 5.11
C TYR A 43 -6.92 3.57 3.70
N CYS A 44 -5.95 4.43 3.35
CA CYS A 44 -5.16 4.27 2.15
C CYS A 44 -3.99 3.32 2.39
N GLU A 45 -4.03 2.16 1.73
CA GLU A 45 -2.98 1.16 1.81
C GLU A 45 -1.71 1.64 1.11
N VAL A 46 -0.66 1.90 1.88
CA VAL A 46 0.68 2.14 1.35
C VAL A 46 1.54 0.91 1.64
N PRO A 47 2.18 0.28 0.65
CA PRO A 47 3.04 -0.86 0.90
C PRO A 47 4.22 -0.52 1.83
N LYS A 48 4.56 -1.48 2.71
CA LYS A 48 5.74 -1.45 3.61
C LYS A 48 5.78 -0.29 4.62
N VAL A 49 4.63 0.29 4.95
CA VAL A 49 4.46 1.23 6.09
C VAL A 49 3.66 0.62 7.23
N GLY A 50 3.63 -0.71 7.33
CA GLY A 50 2.79 -1.44 8.30
C GLY A 50 1.38 -1.76 7.81
N CYS A 51 1.16 -1.85 6.49
CA CYS A 51 -0.16 -2.07 5.92
C CYS A 51 -0.86 -3.36 6.39
N SER A 52 -0.14 -4.47 6.57
CA SER A 52 -0.73 -5.72 7.08
C SER A 52 -1.27 -5.54 8.51
N ASN A 53 -0.56 -4.80 9.37
CA ASN A 53 -1.06 -4.47 10.71
C ASN A 53 -2.29 -3.59 10.65
N TRP A 54 -2.34 -2.58 9.76
CA TRP A 54 -3.54 -1.76 9.60
C TRP A 54 -4.74 -2.55 9.10
N LYS A 55 -4.55 -3.51 8.19
CA LYS A 55 -5.63 -4.42 7.79
C LYS A 55 -6.14 -5.26 8.95
N ARG A 56 -5.24 -5.80 9.77
CA ARG A 56 -5.59 -6.55 10.99
C ARG A 56 -6.36 -5.69 11.98
N THR A 57 -5.92 -4.44 12.19
CA THR A 57 -6.64 -3.49 13.04
C THR A 57 -8.04 -3.20 12.50
N ILE A 58 -8.19 -2.92 11.21
CA ILE A 58 -9.51 -2.70 10.58
C ILE A 58 -10.40 -3.93 10.77
N PHE A 59 -9.85 -5.12 10.57
CA PHE A 59 -10.58 -6.36 10.76
C PHE A 59 -11.08 -6.54 12.21
N VAL A 60 -10.22 -6.32 13.22
CA VAL A 60 -10.62 -6.35 14.63
C VAL A 60 -11.72 -5.31 14.92
N LEU A 61 -11.56 -4.08 14.42
CA LEU A 61 -12.53 -3.00 14.61
C LEU A 61 -13.90 -3.29 13.98
N GLN A 62 -13.95 -4.07 12.89
CA GLN A 62 -15.19 -4.44 12.21
C GLN A 62 -15.89 -5.64 12.83
N SER A 63 -15.12 -6.57 13.39
CA SER A 63 -15.62 -7.86 13.86
C SER A 63 -15.96 -7.89 15.34
N ASP A 64 -15.68 -6.79 16.07
CA ASP A 64 -15.84 -6.70 17.54
C ASP A 64 -15.18 -7.87 18.30
N LEU A 65 -14.15 -8.46 17.68
CA LEU A 65 -13.40 -9.54 18.27
C LEU A 65 -12.57 -9.01 19.43
N ASN A 66 -12.61 -9.73 20.55
CA ASN A 66 -11.75 -9.48 21.69
C ASN A 66 -10.36 -10.12 21.46
N ALA A 67 -9.75 -9.82 20.31
CA ALA A 67 -8.48 -10.37 19.85
C ALA A 67 -7.51 -9.24 19.49
N LYS A 68 -6.22 -9.45 19.72
CA LYS A 68 -5.20 -8.47 19.30
C LYS A 68 -4.96 -8.60 17.80
N ALA A 69 -4.73 -7.48 17.12
CA ALA A 69 -4.37 -7.47 15.70
C ALA A 69 -3.17 -8.39 15.39
N SER A 70 -2.23 -8.55 16.34
CA SER A 70 -1.06 -9.43 16.22
C SER A 70 -1.39 -10.93 16.19
N GLU A 71 -2.56 -11.34 16.69
CA GLU A 71 -2.99 -12.74 16.76
C GLU A 71 -3.58 -13.23 15.42
N ILE A 72 -3.90 -12.31 14.51
CA ILE A 72 -4.43 -12.64 13.19
C ILE A 72 -3.28 -12.99 12.25
N GLU A 73 -3.33 -14.16 11.64
CA GLU A 73 -2.30 -14.64 10.70
C GLU A 73 -2.03 -13.64 9.56
N HIS A 74 -0.76 -13.51 9.16
CA HIS A 74 -0.33 -12.51 8.20
C HIS A 74 -0.97 -12.73 6.83
N ASP A 75 -0.93 -13.95 6.30
CA ASP A 75 -1.36 -14.20 4.92
C ASP A 75 -2.89 -14.12 4.79
N ASN A 76 -3.63 -14.58 5.79
CA ASN A 76 -5.10 -14.51 5.79
C ASN A 76 -5.63 -13.08 5.62
N ILE A 77 -4.94 -12.08 6.19
CA ILE A 77 -5.40 -10.68 6.08
C ILE A 77 -5.18 -10.09 4.67
N HIS A 78 -4.33 -10.70 3.85
CA HIS A 78 -4.10 -10.26 2.47
C HIS A 78 -5.20 -10.77 1.53
N HIS A 79 -5.88 -11.85 1.89
CA HIS A 79 -6.88 -12.53 1.04
C HIS A 79 -8.32 -12.46 1.56
N THR A 80 -8.52 -11.96 2.78
CA THR A 80 -9.87 -11.84 3.37
C THR A 80 -10.78 -10.89 2.59
N SER A 81 -12.04 -11.30 2.40
CA SER A 81 -13.11 -10.48 1.83
C SER A 81 -13.87 -9.65 2.87
N LEU A 82 -13.51 -9.81 4.15
CA LEU A 82 -14.22 -9.22 5.29
C LEU A 82 -13.95 -7.71 5.41
N ILE A 83 -12.74 -7.27 5.06
CA ILE A 83 -12.43 -5.84 4.92
C ILE A 83 -12.67 -5.41 3.46
N LYS A 84 -13.60 -4.48 3.25
CA LYS A 84 -13.99 -4.05 1.90
C LYS A 84 -13.15 -2.88 1.41
N ARG A 85 -12.79 -2.91 0.13
CA ARG A 85 -12.15 -1.81 -0.58
C ARG A 85 -13.19 -0.86 -1.15
N LEU A 86 -12.89 0.43 -1.27
CA LEU A 86 -13.83 1.44 -1.77
C LEU A 86 -14.33 1.11 -3.19
N VAL A 87 -13.49 0.46 -4.01
CA VAL A 87 -13.86 0.03 -5.37
C VAL A 87 -15.03 -0.97 -5.41
N SER A 88 -15.32 -1.69 -4.31
CA SER A 88 -16.44 -2.64 -4.28
C SER A 88 -17.82 -1.98 -4.12
N TYR A 89 -17.87 -0.65 -3.95
CA TYR A 89 -19.11 0.10 -3.76
C TYR A 89 -19.51 0.85 -5.04
N PRO A 90 -20.82 1.07 -5.28
CA PRO A 90 -21.28 1.93 -6.37
C PRO A 90 -20.71 3.35 -6.29
N PRO A 91 -20.49 4.05 -7.43
CA PRO A 91 -19.87 5.38 -7.46
C PRO A 91 -20.52 6.42 -6.53
N ALA A 92 -21.86 6.37 -6.37
CA ALA A 92 -22.59 7.26 -5.46
C ALA A 92 -22.13 7.09 -4.00
N LEU A 93 -22.03 5.84 -3.53
CA LEU A 93 -21.54 5.53 -2.18
C LEU A 93 -20.05 5.85 -2.04
N GLN A 94 -19.24 5.63 -3.08
CA GLN A 94 -17.82 6.02 -3.03
C GLN A 94 -17.66 7.52 -2.76
N LYS A 95 -18.45 8.35 -3.45
CA LYS A 95 -18.46 9.81 -3.26
C LYS A 95 -18.95 10.19 -1.86
N GLU A 96 -20.01 9.56 -1.39
CA GLU A 96 -20.54 9.77 -0.03
C GLU A 96 -19.48 9.48 1.03
N PHE A 97 -18.82 8.32 0.96
CA PHE A 97 -17.82 7.93 1.95
C PHE A 97 -16.60 8.86 1.91
N LEU A 98 -16.10 9.24 0.72
CA LEU A 98 -14.97 10.16 0.59
C LEU A 98 -15.23 11.57 1.15
N SER A 99 -16.50 11.99 1.17
CA SER A 99 -16.96 13.25 1.75
C SER A 99 -17.10 13.17 3.26
N ASN A 100 -17.67 12.07 3.76
CA ASN A 100 -18.14 11.98 5.14
C ASN A 100 -17.19 11.23 6.08
N TYR A 101 -16.23 10.47 5.56
CA TYR A 101 -15.35 9.61 6.37
C TYR A 101 -13.97 10.26 6.53
N THR A 102 -13.35 10.02 7.68
CA THR A 102 -11.98 10.47 7.93
C THR A 102 -11.01 9.68 7.07
N LYS A 103 -10.20 10.35 6.25
CA LYS A 103 -9.18 9.69 5.43
C LYS A 103 -7.85 9.59 6.18
N VAL A 104 -7.30 8.38 6.27
CA VAL A 104 -6.08 8.08 7.02
C VAL A 104 -5.07 7.39 6.11
N MET A 105 -3.82 7.83 6.20
CA MET A 105 -2.69 7.17 5.56
C MET A 105 -1.44 7.27 6.45
N PHE A 106 -0.53 6.32 6.25
CA PHE A 106 0.75 6.30 6.94
C PHE A 106 1.88 6.41 5.93
N THR A 107 2.97 7.02 6.37
CA THR A 107 4.18 7.17 5.58
C THR A 107 5.36 6.61 6.37
N ARG A 108 6.43 6.29 5.67
CA ARG A 108 7.71 5.86 6.23
C ARG A 108 8.82 6.52 5.42
N HIS A 109 10.00 6.67 6.01
CA HIS A 109 11.16 7.15 5.29
C HIS A 109 11.37 6.36 3.98
N PRO A 110 11.52 7.01 2.81
CA PRO A 110 11.57 6.31 1.52
C PRO A 110 12.65 5.23 1.45
N LEU A 111 13.85 5.50 1.98
CA LEU A 111 14.94 4.51 1.99
C LEU A 111 14.64 3.29 2.85
N GLU A 112 14.03 3.47 4.02
CA GLU A 112 13.61 2.33 4.85
C GLU A 112 12.51 1.50 4.18
N ARG A 113 11.61 2.18 3.45
CA ARG A 113 10.55 1.51 2.68
C ARG A 113 11.15 0.63 1.59
N LEU A 114 12.18 1.13 0.88
CA LEU A 114 12.91 0.37 -0.14
C LEU A 114 13.64 -0.83 0.46
N VAL A 115 14.39 -0.65 1.56
CA VAL A 115 15.07 -1.77 2.24
C VAL A 115 14.06 -2.80 2.73
N SER A 116 12.94 -2.37 3.32
CA SER A 116 11.88 -3.27 3.76
C SER A 116 11.29 -4.08 2.59
N ALA A 117 11.03 -3.44 1.45
CA ALA A 117 10.53 -4.12 0.25
C ALA A 117 11.56 -5.12 -0.31
N TYR A 118 12.82 -4.71 -0.42
CA TYR A 118 13.90 -5.56 -0.92
C TYR A 118 14.06 -6.85 -0.09
N ARG A 119 14.15 -6.70 1.24
CA ARG A 119 14.27 -7.86 2.13
C ARG A 119 13.04 -8.76 2.01
N ASP A 120 11.85 -8.17 2.11
CA ASP A 120 10.56 -8.87 2.04
C ASP A 120 10.36 -9.66 0.75
N LYS A 121 10.75 -9.09 -0.40
CA LYS A 121 10.39 -9.65 -1.71
C LYS A 121 11.52 -10.41 -2.39
N LEU A 122 12.78 -10.01 -2.21
CA LEU A 122 13.91 -10.60 -2.92
C LEU A 122 14.81 -11.46 -2.04
N LEU A 123 14.76 -11.31 -0.72
CA LEU A 123 15.56 -12.11 0.20
C LEU A 123 14.79 -13.25 0.87
N HIS A 124 13.47 -13.08 1.05
CA HIS A 124 12.56 -14.15 1.47
C HIS A 124 12.00 -14.87 0.24
N SER A 125 11.86 -16.20 0.34
CA SER A 125 11.56 -17.09 -0.78
C SER A 125 10.07 -17.08 -1.19
N GLU A 126 9.53 -15.91 -1.54
CA GLU A 126 8.23 -15.86 -2.24
C GLU A 126 8.50 -16.13 -3.73
N PRO A 127 7.94 -17.23 -4.30
CA PRO A 127 8.31 -17.69 -5.64
C PRO A 127 8.17 -16.64 -6.73
N PHE A 128 7.09 -15.85 -6.74
CA PHE A 128 6.87 -14.85 -7.79
C PHE A 128 7.96 -13.77 -7.79
N TYR A 129 8.30 -13.21 -6.65
CA TYR A 129 9.34 -12.18 -6.57
C TYR A 129 10.76 -12.76 -6.72
N SER A 130 11.06 -13.88 -6.07
CA SER A 130 12.41 -14.47 -6.09
C SER A 130 12.78 -15.08 -7.45
N THR A 131 11.79 -15.35 -8.31
CA THR A 131 12.01 -15.88 -9.67
C THR A 131 11.69 -14.84 -10.73
N ILE A 132 10.42 -14.48 -10.94
CA ILE A 132 9.97 -13.67 -12.07
C ILE A 132 10.56 -12.27 -12.00
N VAL A 133 10.33 -11.56 -10.88
CA VAL A 133 10.83 -10.18 -10.72
C VAL A 133 12.35 -10.16 -10.63
N ALA A 134 12.95 -11.09 -9.88
CA ALA A 134 14.40 -11.19 -9.79
C ALA A 134 15.06 -11.42 -11.17
N ASN A 135 14.47 -12.26 -12.01
CA ASN A 135 14.98 -12.53 -13.36
C ASN A 135 14.80 -11.32 -14.29
N GLU A 136 13.70 -10.57 -14.17
CA GLU A 136 13.52 -9.30 -14.89
C GLU A 136 14.63 -8.31 -14.53
N ILE A 137 14.92 -8.15 -13.23
CA ILE A 137 15.99 -7.27 -12.74
C ILE A 137 17.35 -7.73 -13.27
N ARG A 138 17.68 -9.02 -13.16
CA ARG A 138 18.94 -9.57 -13.67
C ARG A 138 19.09 -9.34 -15.17
N ALA A 139 18.03 -9.55 -15.94
CA ALA A 139 18.03 -9.35 -17.38
C ALA A 139 18.29 -7.88 -17.78
N MET A 140 17.88 -6.93 -16.95
CA MET A 140 18.05 -5.50 -17.17
C MET A 140 19.45 -5.00 -16.82
N PHE A 141 20.07 -5.51 -15.75
CA PHE A 141 21.30 -4.93 -15.19
C PHE A 141 22.54 -5.84 -15.26
N ARG A 142 22.41 -7.14 -15.52
CA ARG A 142 23.55 -8.08 -15.58
C ARG A 142 23.88 -8.47 -17.01
N LYS A 143 25.18 -8.55 -17.32
CA LYS A 143 25.70 -9.14 -18.57
C LYS A 143 25.47 -10.66 -18.61
N ASN A 144 25.76 -11.36 -17.50
CA ASN A 144 25.51 -12.79 -17.35
C ASN A 144 24.13 -13.04 -16.72
N LYS A 145 23.16 -13.46 -17.53
CA LYS A 145 21.78 -13.71 -17.11
C LYS A 145 21.60 -15.00 -16.29
N ASN A 146 22.57 -15.91 -16.33
CA ASN A 146 22.52 -17.21 -15.66
C ASN A 146 23.15 -17.20 -14.26
N SER A 147 23.51 -16.03 -13.72
CA SER A 147 24.06 -15.93 -12.36
C SER A 147 23.02 -16.38 -11.31
N SER A 148 23.41 -17.33 -10.47
CA SER A 148 22.61 -17.80 -9.32
C SER A 148 22.60 -16.82 -8.15
N GLU A 149 23.42 -15.76 -8.20
CA GLU A 149 23.51 -14.76 -7.14
C GLU A 149 22.18 -14.02 -6.98
N LYS A 150 21.81 -13.72 -5.74
CA LYS A 150 20.63 -12.90 -5.44
C LYS A 150 20.77 -11.52 -6.06
N VAL A 151 19.65 -10.94 -6.47
CA VAL A 151 19.59 -9.53 -6.89
C VAL A 151 20.10 -8.67 -5.75
N SER A 152 21.03 -7.77 -6.02
CA SER A 152 21.56 -6.82 -5.03
C SER A 152 20.56 -5.70 -4.74
N PHE A 153 20.73 -5.02 -3.61
CA PHE A 153 19.88 -3.87 -3.28
C PHE A 153 20.00 -2.75 -4.32
N GLN A 154 21.21 -2.52 -4.84
CA GLN A 154 21.44 -1.51 -5.88
C GLN A 154 20.67 -1.82 -7.16
N GLU A 155 20.73 -3.07 -7.65
CA GLU A 155 19.96 -3.51 -8.83
C GLU A 155 18.46 -3.35 -8.61
N PHE A 156 17.96 -3.70 -7.41
CA PHE A 156 16.56 -3.50 -7.04
C PHE A 156 16.16 -2.01 -7.06
N VAL A 157 16.97 -1.12 -6.48
CA VAL A 157 16.67 0.32 -6.49
C VAL A 157 16.70 0.88 -7.91
N SER A 158 17.70 0.51 -8.71
CA SER A 158 17.79 0.91 -10.12
C SER A 158 16.56 0.46 -10.92
N PHE A 159 16.07 -0.75 -10.67
CA PHE A 159 14.84 -1.26 -11.27
C PHE A 159 13.60 -0.42 -10.93
N ILE A 160 13.43 -0.04 -9.66
CA ILE A 160 12.29 0.76 -9.21
C ILE A 160 12.30 2.18 -9.79
N ILE A 161 13.49 2.75 -10.01
CA ILE A 161 13.62 4.10 -10.60
C ILE A 161 13.42 4.06 -12.13
N ALA A 162 13.75 2.95 -12.78
CA ALA A 162 13.64 2.80 -14.23
C ALA A 162 12.22 2.48 -14.73
N LYS A 163 11.29 2.08 -13.85
CA LYS A 163 9.87 1.83 -14.14
C LYS A 163 8.99 2.99 -13.69
#